data_AF-A0A2V7X3Z4-F1
#
_entry.id   AF-A0A2V7X3Z4-F1
#
_cell.length_a   1.000
_cell.length_b   1.000
_cell.length_c   1.000
_cell.angle_alpha   90.00
_cell.angle_beta   90.00
_cell.angle_gamma   90.00
#
_symmetry.space_group_name_H-M   'P 1'
#
loop_
_entity.id
_entity.type
_entity.pdbx_description
1 polymer ?
#
loop_
_entity_poly.entity_id
_entity_poly.type
_entity_poly.pdbx_seq_one_letter_code
_entity_poly.pdbx_strand_id
1 'polypeptide(L)'
;MGSLLGLLLLAATPVRPFAEERLLLDRRLETLRRMLPDGATPASDVALLNDLARAAGVGFDIRARAPLEKGNEGDVPVDVLGSARFAEIDRFFRQVALSARLIDVESLALSAGPGDSVRLTALLHFPYRPARTPLPAPPEGLRTRLSEVTRPVADQFLRDQALALAKSDAVASLRRSRRNPRLFLSELAAIVRDRPVVLKEATLGDEFVIRGLTVGEGPMRALELRLERGFFRVAEILMTRAGGCHRFEVRGRSPVVGIEAELPLPAVDDPFRPDDAPCVVDRDGGGVTVLRFAPVKPAARTRLPAPRGTLSLRLRDMDLTDVFFVLHLLTGQGFLVDEDVRGRVSVDVSQVALDDVLALLAKDGVSVSPPAPLRRVSRTTARTALPAATGEGTPITFALKRAAVADVLAVIGEADSTGPPPPRVAGGRLSLWASEARLADVRAAVLQIARPAGAASGDGDPPPLPPSTERRLLVRTDELSVSEFQLAGVASAGQGWTSFAYSPTGVLNAYRRGDRLADGTMAEVQSTDVMITTEEGPLRLLLPDPGR
;
A
#
# COMPACT_ATOMS: atom_id res chain seq x y z
N MET A 1 10.51 70.99 -48.95
CA MET A 1 10.52 71.30 -47.50
C MET A 1 9.39 70.51 -46.85
N GLY A 2 9.56 69.54 -45.97
CA GLY A 2 10.73 68.85 -45.43
C GLY A 2 10.20 67.56 -44.79
N SER A 3 10.68 66.41 -45.27
CA SER A 3 10.52 65.10 -44.65
C SER A 3 11.89 64.72 -44.09
N LEU A 4 12.14 64.96 -42.81
CA LEU A 4 13.37 64.56 -42.10
C LEU A 4 13.20 64.87 -40.61
N LEU A 5 12.60 63.97 -39.83
CA LEU A 5 12.80 63.84 -38.36
C LEU A 5 11.83 62.78 -37.82
N GLY A 6 12.17 61.52 -38.01
CA GLY A 6 11.33 60.42 -37.53
C GLY A 6 11.96 59.05 -37.68
N LEU A 7 13.28 58.94 -37.52
CA LEU A 7 13.99 57.66 -37.55
C LEU A 7 15.41 57.87 -37.00
N LEU A 8 15.57 57.92 -35.67
CA LEU A 8 16.87 57.76 -34.99
C LEU A 8 16.65 57.60 -33.47
N LEU A 9 15.90 56.57 -33.08
CA LEU A 9 15.95 55.99 -31.74
C LEU A 9 16.00 54.46 -31.88
N LEU A 10 17.02 53.98 -32.62
CA LEU A 10 17.54 52.64 -32.40
C LEU A 10 18.20 52.68 -31.02
N ALA A 11 17.55 52.04 -30.04
CA ALA A 11 18.06 51.86 -28.71
C ALA A 11 19.49 51.31 -28.77
N ALA A 12 20.48 52.18 -28.55
CA ALA A 12 21.83 51.77 -28.25
C ALA A 12 21.76 50.98 -26.94
N THR A 13 21.87 49.66 -27.03
CA THR A 13 22.06 48.84 -25.85
C THR A 13 23.34 49.34 -25.19
N PRO A 14 23.31 49.76 -23.90
CA PRO A 14 24.51 50.27 -23.25
C PRO A 14 25.57 49.18 -23.29
N VAL A 15 26.69 49.47 -23.97
CA VAL A 15 27.84 48.58 -24.06
C VAL A 15 28.41 48.46 -22.64
N ARG A 16 28.33 47.26 -22.06
CA ARG A 16 28.88 47.01 -20.73
C ARG A 16 30.40 47.07 -20.81
N PRO A 17 31.10 47.58 -19.77
CA PRO A 17 32.56 47.50 -19.71
C PRO A 17 33.04 46.05 -19.83
N PHE A 18 34.13 45.82 -20.57
CA PHE A 18 34.70 44.48 -20.77
C PHE A 18 34.95 43.71 -19.47
N ALA A 19 35.40 44.39 -18.41
CA ALA A 19 35.64 43.78 -17.11
C ALA A 19 34.36 43.19 -16.48
N GLU A 20 33.23 43.86 -16.63
CA GLU A 20 31.94 43.37 -16.14
C GLU A 20 31.43 42.20 -16.98
N GLU A 21 31.57 42.28 -18.31
CA GLU A 21 31.20 41.18 -19.21
C GLU A 21 32.04 39.92 -18.95
N ARG A 22 33.35 40.09 -18.71
CA ARG A 22 34.25 39.00 -18.35
C ARG A 22 33.81 38.32 -17.05
N LEU A 23 33.51 39.10 -16.02
CA LEU A 23 33.08 38.58 -14.72
C LEU A 23 31.74 37.82 -14.82
N LEU A 24 30.80 38.32 -15.63
CA LEU A 24 29.53 37.64 -15.88
C LEU A 24 29.72 36.34 -16.66
N LEU A 25 30.62 36.33 -17.64
CA LEU A 25 30.98 35.13 -18.40
C LEU A 25 31.63 34.08 -17.50
N ASP A 26 32.55 34.48 -16.63
CA ASP A 26 33.23 33.59 -15.69
C ASP A 26 32.22 32.93 -14.73
N ARG A 27 31.28 33.71 -14.14
CA ARG A 27 30.19 33.17 -13.30
C ARG A 27 29.26 32.22 -14.07
N ARG A 28 28.93 32.56 -15.31
CA ARG A 28 28.11 31.70 -16.18
C ARG A 28 28.83 30.39 -16.49
N LEU A 29 30.11 30.45 -16.84
CA LEU A 29 30.92 29.26 -17.12
C LEU A 29 31.11 28.40 -15.87
N GLU A 30 31.30 28.99 -14.70
CA GLU A 30 31.33 28.25 -13.43
C GLU A 30 30.02 27.50 -13.19
N THR A 31 28.88 28.16 -13.39
CA THR A 31 27.55 27.54 -13.29
C THR A 31 27.39 26.40 -14.29
N LEU A 32 27.79 26.60 -15.54
CA LEU A 32 27.72 25.58 -16.58
C LEU A 32 28.69 24.42 -16.33
N ARG A 33 29.87 24.65 -15.74
CA ARG A 33 30.82 23.59 -15.35
C ARG A 33 30.27 22.71 -14.23
N ARG A 34 29.51 23.28 -13.29
CA ARG A 34 28.82 22.51 -12.25
C ARG A 34 27.72 21.61 -12.84
N MET A 35 27.03 22.08 -13.88
CA MET A 35 26.00 21.28 -14.59
C MET A 35 26.62 20.22 -15.51
N LEU A 36 27.63 20.61 -16.28
CA LEU A 36 28.32 19.83 -17.33
C LEU A 36 29.86 20.09 -17.27
N PRO A 37 30.62 19.24 -16.54
CA PRO A 37 32.07 19.33 -16.40
C PRO A 37 32.83 19.09 -17.70
N ASP A 38 34.07 19.56 -17.71
CA ASP A 38 35.02 19.42 -18.82
C ASP A 38 35.89 18.16 -18.64
N GLY A 39 35.25 16.99 -18.63
CA GLY A 39 35.89 15.69 -18.44
C GLY A 39 35.10 14.78 -17.50
N ALA A 40 35.40 13.48 -17.54
CA ALA A 40 34.77 12.50 -16.67
C ALA A 40 35.25 12.64 -15.23
N THR A 41 34.32 12.59 -14.26
CA THR A 41 34.62 12.79 -12.84
C THR A 41 33.97 11.71 -11.94
N PRO A 42 34.18 10.41 -12.22
CA PRO A 42 33.40 9.31 -11.63
C PRO A 42 33.43 9.29 -10.10
N ALA A 43 34.58 9.58 -9.47
CA ALA A 43 34.69 9.62 -8.02
C ALA A 43 33.82 10.72 -7.39
N SER A 44 33.73 11.89 -8.05
CA SER A 44 32.88 12.99 -7.56
C SER A 44 31.39 12.73 -7.84
N ASP A 45 31.07 12.06 -8.94
CA ASP A 45 29.69 11.70 -9.27
C ASP A 45 29.15 10.66 -8.26
N VAL A 46 29.99 9.69 -7.86
CA VAL A 46 29.68 8.74 -6.77
C VAL A 46 29.55 9.45 -5.42
N ALA A 47 30.45 10.38 -5.09
CA ALA A 47 30.37 11.14 -3.84
C ALA A 47 29.08 11.97 -3.75
N LEU A 48 28.71 12.64 -4.85
CA LEU A 48 27.45 13.39 -4.95
C LEU A 48 26.24 12.49 -4.70
N LEU A 49 26.16 11.32 -5.34
CA LEU A 49 25.03 10.41 -5.11
C LEU A 49 24.98 9.87 -3.68
N ASN A 50 26.13 9.62 -3.05
CA ASN A 50 26.19 9.24 -1.65
C ASN A 50 25.67 10.35 -0.72
N ASP A 51 25.99 11.62 -1.01
CA ASP A 51 25.47 12.75 -0.24
C ASP A 51 23.96 12.93 -0.44
N LEU A 52 23.45 12.74 -1.66
CA LEU A 52 22.01 12.76 -1.95
C LEU A 52 21.27 11.60 -1.28
N ALA A 53 21.86 10.39 -1.26
CA ALA A 53 21.34 9.22 -0.55
C ALA A 53 21.29 9.47 0.96
N ARG A 54 22.37 10.01 1.55
CA ARG A 54 22.42 10.38 2.97
C ARG A 54 21.36 11.43 3.32
N ALA A 55 21.16 12.44 2.48
CA ALA A 55 20.12 13.45 2.66
C ALA A 55 18.70 12.86 2.58
N ALA A 56 18.52 11.76 1.86
CA ALA A 56 17.25 11.03 1.79
C ALA A 56 17.04 10.03 2.95
N GLY A 57 18.09 9.75 3.73
CA GLY A 57 18.09 8.81 4.86
C GLY A 57 18.44 7.38 4.47
N VAL A 58 19.10 7.16 3.32
CA VAL A 58 19.38 5.82 2.77
C VAL A 58 20.86 5.61 2.51
N GLY A 59 21.31 4.35 2.59
CA GLY A 59 22.65 3.92 2.21
C GLY A 59 22.56 2.91 1.05
N PHE A 60 22.89 3.36 -0.16
CA PHE A 60 22.93 2.51 -1.36
C PHE A 60 24.38 2.16 -1.73
N ASP A 61 24.58 0.99 -2.34
CA ASP A 61 25.82 0.63 -3.03
C ASP A 61 25.84 1.35 -4.39
N ILE A 62 26.73 2.33 -4.52
CA ILE A 62 26.83 3.21 -5.68
C ILE A 62 28.18 2.99 -6.35
N ARG A 63 28.17 2.60 -7.63
CA ARG A 63 29.40 2.28 -8.37
C ARG A 63 29.39 2.92 -9.75
N ALA A 64 30.38 3.76 -10.02
CA ALA A 64 30.61 4.28 -11.37
C ALA A 64 31.26 3.22 -12.27
N ARG A 65 30.77 3.14 -13.50
CA ARG A 65 31.38 2.36 -14.59
C ARG A 65 32.45 3.20 -15.30
N ALA A 66 33.18 2.56 -16.21
CA ALA A 66 34.14 3.26 -17.05
C ALA A 66 33.44 4.36 -17.89
N PRO A 67 34.01 5.58 -17.98
CA PRO A 67 33.45 6.63 -18.80
C PRO A 67 33.34 6.21 -20.27
N LEU A 68 32.25 6.62 -20.90
CA LEU A 68 31.97 6.39 -22.31
C LEU A 68 32.05 7.72 -23.06
N GLU A 69 32.64 7.72 -24.25
CA GLU A 69 32.64 8.87 -25.15
C GLU A 69 32.02 8.47 -26.49
N LYS A 70 31.03 9.24 -26.95
CA LYS A 70 30.38 9.05 -28.25
C LYS A 70 30.40 10.38 -29.01
N GLY A 71 31.41 10.53 -29.87
CA GLY A 71 31.60 11.76 -30.65
C GLY A 71 31.92 12.95 -29.74
N ASN A 72 31.00 13.90 -29.63
CA ASN A 72 31.16 15.14 -28.86
C ASN A 72 30.56 15.07 -27.45
N GLU A 73 30.01 13.92 -27.08
CA GLU A 73 29.31 13.69 -25.82
C GLU A 73 30.07 12.64 -25.01
N GLY A 74 30.24 12.92 -23.72
CA GLY A 74 30.80 12.02 -22.74
C GLY A 74 29.75 11.66 -21.70
N ASP A 75 29.78 10.45 -21.21
CA ASP A 75 28.89 9.98 -20.16
C ASP A 75 29.58 9.05 -19.17
N VAL A 76 29.18 9.12 -17.90
CA VAL A 76 29.61 8.19 -16.86
C VAL A 76 28.37 7.45 -16.34
N PRO A 77 28.21 6.17 -16.68
CA PRO A 77 27.14 5.34 -16.12
C PRO A 77 27.44 5.02 -14.65
N VAL A 78 26.44 5.10 -13.79
CA VAL A 78 26.55 4.81 -12.36
C VAL A 78 25.41 3.90 -11.91
N ASP A 79 25.79 2.74 -11.39
CA ASP A 79 24.85 1.78 -10.79
C ASP A 79 24.50 2.20 -9.37
N VAL A 80 23.21 2.11 -9.02
CA VAL A 80 22.68 2.34 -7.67
C VAL A 80 21.89 1.11 -7.25
N LEU A 81 22.35 0.43 -6.20
CA LEU A 81 21.77 -0.82 -5.70
C LEU A 81 21.51 -0.72 -4.20
N GLY A 82 20.38 -1.22 -3.72
CA GLY A 82 20.16 -1.38 -2.28
C GLY A 82 18.71 -1.67 -1.91
N SER A 83 18.40 -1.51 -0.63
CA SER A 83 17.04 -1.69 -0.11
C SER A 83 16.69 -0.55 0.83
N ALA A 84 15.50 0.02 0.68
CA ALA A 84 15.00 1.13 1.52
C ALA A 84 13.47 1.14 1.50
N ARG A 85 12.82 1.93 2.35
CA ARG A 85 11.36 2.11 2.28
C ARG A 85 10.99 2.87 1.01
N PHE A 86 9.80 2.64 0.47
CA PHE A 86 9.38 3.31 -0.77
C PHE A 86 9.45 4.85 -0.67
N ALA A 87 9.03 5.42 0.45
CA ALA A 87 9.07 6.87 0.69
C ALA A 87 10.49 7.44 0.70
N GLU A 88 11.48 6.66 1.13
CA GLU A 88 12.89 7.05 1.14
C GLU A 88 13.49 7.01 -0.27
N ILE A 89 13.08 6.03 -1.10
CA ILE A 89 13.43 5.96 -2.52
C ILE A 89 12.84 7.14 -3.29
N ASP A 90 11.56 7.50 -3.07
CA ASP A 90 10.97 8.71 -3.68
C ASP A 90 11.75 9.96 -3.28
N ARG A 91 12.10 10.09 -1.99
CA ARG A 91 12.90 11.21 -1.50
C ARG A 91 14.27 11.26 -2.16
N PHE A 92 14.95 10.13 -2.34
CA PHE A 92 16.23 10.07 -3.04
C PHE A 92 16.11 10.59 -4.48
N PHE A 93 15.15 10.09 -5.27
CA PHE A 93 14.97 10.56 -6.64
C PHE A 93 14.47 12.00 -6.74
N ARG A 94 13.79 12.52 -5.71
CA ARG A 94 13.49 13.94 -5.58
C ARG A 94 14.77 14.76 -5.42
N GLN A 95 15.72 14.33 -4.60
CA GLN A 95 17.02 15.00 -4.47
C GLN A 95 17.84 14.91 -5.76
N VAL A 96 17.85 13.76 -6.44
CA VAL A 96 18.51 13.58 -7.75
C VAL A 96 17.91 14.53 -8.80
N ALA A 97 16.59 14.71 -8.81
CA ALA A 97 15.91 15.62 -9.73
C ALA A 97 16.32 17.09 -9.52
N LEU A 98 16.50 17.50 -8.26
CA LEU A 98 16.83 18.86 -7.83
C LEU A 98 18.33 19.18 -7.85
N SER A 99 19.18 18.18 -8.12
CA SER A 99 20.63 18.37 -8.23
C SER A 99 21.00 19.39 -9.30
N ALA A 100 22.02 20.20 -9.03
CA ALA A 100 22.60 21.10 -10.02
C ALA A 100 23.31 20.32 -11.15
N ARG A 101 23.80 19.11 -10.86
CA ARG A 101 24.36 18.21 -11.86
C ARG A 101 23.23 17.64 -12.72
N LEU A 102 23.42 17.60 -14.03
CA LEU A 102 22.50 16.88 -14.89
C LEU A 102 22.68 15.38 -14.64
N ILE A 103 21.60 14.72 -14.21
CA ILE A 103 21.57 13.28 -13.94
C ILE A 103 20.37 12.71 -14.67
N ASP A 104 20.63 11.83 -15.63
CA ASP A 104 19.60 11.11 -16.36
C ASP A 104 19.41 9.71 -15.77
N VAL A 105 18.19 9.20 -15.75
CA VAL A 105 17.88 7.86 -15.21
C VAL A 105 17.50 6.95 -16.38
N GLU A 106 18.43 6.08 -16.77
CA GLU A 106 18.22 5.15 -17.89
C GLU A 106 17.16 4.11 -17.53
N SER A 107 17.36 3.47 -16.37
CA SER A 107 16.49 2.42 -15.88
C SER A 107 16.35 2.45 -14.36
N LEU A 108 15.19 2.00 -13.91
CA LEU A 108 14.83 1.85 -12.50
C LEU A 108 14.02 0.56 -12.36
N ALA A 109 14.39 -0.30 -11.44
CA ALA A 109 13.66 -1.50 -11.05
C ALA A 109 13.45 -1.50 -9.54
N LEU A 110 12.20 -1.71 -9.14
CA LEU A 110 11.75 -1.83 -7.77
C LEU A 110 11.14 -3.21 -7.60
N SER A 111 11.51 -3.91 -6.53
CA SER A 111 10.85 -5.16 -6.14
C SER A 111 10.63 -5.23 -4.63
N ALA A 112 9.56 -5.91 -4.23
CA ALA A 112 9.26 -6.12 -2.81
C ALA A 112 10.41 -6.87 -2.11
N GLY A 113 10.91 -6.31 -1.03
CA GLY A 113 11.90 -6.92 -0.13
C GLY A 113 11.25 -7.48 1.14
N PRO A 114 12.04 -7.99 2.09
CA PRO A 114 11.53 -8.44 3.38
C PRO A 114 10.99 -7.26 4.21
N GLY A 115 9.87 -7.46 4.92
CA GLY A 115 9.21 -6.42 5.71
C GLY A 115 8.72 -5.26 4.84
N ASP A 116 8.95 -4.03 5.27
CA ASP A 116 8.57 -2.81 4.54
C ASP A 116 9.71 -2.28 3.64
N SER A 117 10.65 -3.16 3.23
CA SER A 117 11.76 -2.75 2.37
C SER A 117 11.46 -2.99 0.91
N VAL A 118 11.93 -2.08 0.06
CA VAL A 118 11.87 -2.18 -1.40
C VAL A 118 13.29 -2.27 -1.90
N ARG A 119 13.58 -3.31 -2.69
CA ARG A 119 14.86 -3.46 -3.37
C ARG A 119 14.87 -2.55 -4.58
N LEU A 120 15.90 -1.70 -4.65
CA LEU A 120 16.17 -0.74 -5.71
C LEU A 120 17.35 -1.21 -6.57
N THR A 121 17.15 -1.18 -7.88
CA THR A 121 18.22 -1.24 -8.87
C THR A 121 18.01 -0.10 -9.88
N ALA A 122 18.97 0.80 -10.03
CA ALA A 122 18.87 1.88 -11.00
C ALA A 122 20.21 2.13 -11.70
N LEU A 123 20.12 2.60 -12.95
CA LEU A 123 21.26 3.01 -13.76
C LEU A 123 21.12 4.49 -14.11
N LEU A 124 22.07 5.29 -13.65
CA LEU A 124 22.09 6.74 -13.81
C LEU A 124 23.23 7.15 -14.74
N HIS A 125 23.01 8.21 -15.51
CA HIS A 125 23.98 8.76 -16.45
C HIS A 125 24.40 10.17 -16.05
N PHE A 126 25.72 10.39 -16.02
CA PHE A 126 26.37 11.65 -15.71
C PHE A 126 27.06 12.22 -16.96
N PRO A 127 26.36 13.04 -17.75
CA PRO A 127 26.95 13.63 -18.94
C PRO A 127 28.12 14.55 -18.58
N TYR A 128 29.15 14.55 -19.42
CA TYR A 128 30.26 15.49 -19.39
C TYR A 128 30.65 15.91 -20.81
N ARG A 129 31.41 17.00 -20.93
CA ARG A 129 31.99 17.43 -22.20
C ARG A 129 33.38 16.82 -22.36
N PRO A 130 33.65 15.97 -23.36
CA PRO A 130 35.00 15.51 -23.67
C PRO A 130 35.95 16.68 -23.94
N ALA A 131 37.19 16.57 -23.48
CA ALA A 131 38.19 17.63 -23.64
C ALA A 131 38.51 17.93 -25.13
N ARG A 132 38.30 16.95 -26.01
CA ARG A 132 38.56 17.04 -27.45
C ARG A 132 37.38 17.59 -28.26
N THR A 133 36.25 17.89 -27.63
CA THR A 133 35.06 18.38 -28.32
C THR A 133 35.32 19.76 -28.94
N PRO A 134 35.18 19.92 -30.28
CA PRO A 134 35.44 21.18 -30.95
C PRO A 134 34.52 22.30 -30.45
N LEU A 135 35.04 23.52 -30.44
CA LEU A 135 34.27 24.71 -30.09
C LEU A 135 33.58 25.27 -31.35
N PRO A 136 32.33 25.75 -31.23
CA PRO A 136 31.68 26.47 -32.32
C PRO A 136 32.40 27.78 -32.60
N ALA A 137 32.14 28.38 -33.76
CA ALA A 137 32.61 29.72 -34.06
C ALA A 137 32.06 30.72 -33.03
N PRO A 138 32.85 31.72 -32.59
CA PRO A 138 32.35 32.74 -31.67
C PRO A 138 31.25 33.57 -32.34
N PRO A 139 30.28 34.10 -31.56
CA PRO A 139 29.20 34.92 -32.11
C PRO A 139 29.71 36.09 -32.96
N GLU A 140 29.04 36.35 -34.08
CA GLU A 140 29.40 37.39 -35.02
C GLU A 140 29.38 38.79 -34.38
N GLY A 141 30.32 39.65 -34.77
CA GLY A 141 30.41 41.03 -34.29
C GLY A 141 31.07 41.23 -32.91
N LEU A 142 31.35 40.17 -32.14
CA LEU A 142 32.06 40.29 -30.85
C LEU A 142 33.51 40.74 -31.00
N ARG A 143 34.22 40.32 -32.05
CA ARG A 143 35.61 40.76 -32.32
C ARG A 143 35.72 42.27 -32.48
N THR A 144 34.74 42.88 -33.14
CA THR A 144 34.71 44.33 -33.38
C THR A 144 34.50 45.11 -32.08
N ARG A 145 33.80 44.52 -31.09
CA ARG A 145 33.56 45.12 -29.76
C ARG A 145 34.76 45.01 -28.82
N LEU A 146 35.75 44.17 -29.15
CA LEU A 146 36.95 43.94 -28.34
C LEU A 146 38.19 44.66 -28.91
N SER A 147 38.00 45.65 -29.78
CA SER A 147 39.08 46.38 -30.45
C SER A 147 40.06 47.07 -29.48
N GLU A 148 39.60 47.43 -28.28
CA GLU A 148 40.37 48.10 -27.22
C GLU A 148 41.09 47.12 -26.28
N VAL A 149 40.85 45.81 -26.41
CA VAL A 149 41.41 44.76 -25.55
C VAL A 149 42.61 44.11 -26.24
N THR A 150 43.62 43.70 -25.46
CA THR A 150 44.79 42.99 -26.02
C THR A 150 44.36 41.68 -26.70
N ARG A 151 44.93 41.38 -27.88
CA ARG A 151 44.63 40.17 -28.66
C ARG A 151 44.57 38.87 -27.84
N PRO A 152 45.55 38.54 -26.96
CA PRO A 152 45.49 37.29 -26.19
C PRO A 152 44.28 37.20 -25.26
N VAL A 153 43.91 38.32 -24.63
CA VAL A 153 42.76 38.40 -23.71
C VAL A 153 41.44 38.34 -24.49
N ALA A 154 41.37 39.03 -25.64
CA ALA A 154 40.22 38.98 -26.53
C ALA A 154 39.98 37.57 -27.09
N ASP A 155 41.05 36.87 -27.53
CA ASP A 155 40.95 35.50 -28.05
C ASP A 155 40.50 34.51 -26.97
N GLN A 156 40.98 34.67 -25.74
CA GLN A 156 40.53 33.87 -24.61
C GLN A 156 39.05 34.12 -24.29
N PHE A 157 38.62 35.38 -24.25
CA PHE A 157 37.22 35.72 -24.05
C PHE A 157 36.30 35.13 -25.14
N LEU A 158 36.73 35.18 -26.41
CA LEU A 158 35.96 34.60 -27.51
C LEU A 158 35.86 33.06 -27.41
N ARG A 159 36.94 32.38 -26.99
CA ARG A 159 36.91 30.93 -26.72
C ARG A 159 35.96 30.60 -25.57
N ASP A 160 36.01 31.38 -24.50
CA ASP A 160 35.15 31.19 -23.32
C ASP A 160 33.67 31.45 -23.65
N GLN A 161 33.36 32.43 -24.51
CA GLN A 161 32.01 32.65 -25.03
C GLN A 161 31.52 31.48 -25.89
N ALA A 162 32.36 30.99 -26.80
CA ALA A 162 32.03 29.82 -27.63
C ALA A 162 31.79 28.57 -26.77
N LEU A 163 32.59 28.37 -25.71
CA LEU A 163 32.42 27.28 -24.75
C LEU A 163 31.10 27.45 -23.97
N ALA A 164 30.79 28.65 -23.50
CA ALA A 164 29.55 28.94 -22.77
C ALA A 164 28.31 28.66 -23.63
N LEU A 165 28.33 29.07 -24.91
CA LEU A 165 27.27 28.79 -25.86
C LEU A 165 27.10 27.28 -26.06
N ALA A 166 28.18 26.58 -26.42
CA ALA A 166 28.14 25.14 -26.67
C ALA A 166 27.65 24.33 -25.45
N LYS A 167 28.07 24.70 -24.23
CA LYS A 167 27.57 24.08 -23.01
C LYS A 167 26.11 24.41 -22.75
N SER A 168 25.67 25.64 -23.00
CA SER A 168 24.28 26.04 -22.81
C SER A 168 23.35 25.24 -23.74
N ASP A 169 23.74 25.04 -25.00
CA ASP A 169 22.98 24.26 -25.97
C ASP A 169 22.94 22.78 -25.60
N ALA A 170 24.07 22.20 -25.18
CA ALA A 170 24.15 20.83 -24.70
C ALA A 170 23.27 20.62 -23.46
N VAL A 171 23.34 21.52 -22.47
CA VAL A 171 22.49 21.49 -21.27
C VAL A 171 21.01 21.59 -21.65
N ALA A 172 20.64 22.48 -22.58
CA ALA A 172 19.27 22.64 -23.03
C ALA A 172 18.75 21.42 -23.80
N SER A 173 19.62 20.72 -24.54
CA SER A 173 19.30 19.46 -25.21
C SER A 173 19.08 18.34 -24.18
N LEU A 174 20.03 18.16 -23.26
CA LEU A 174 19.99 17.14 -22.22
C LEU A 174 18.75 17.31 -21.31
N ARG A 175 18.37 18.54 -20.96
CA ARG A 175 17.16 18.79 -20.17
C ARG A 175 15.87 18.39 -20.88
N ARG A 176 15.85 18.43 -22.22
CA ARG A 176 14.68 18.01 -23.03
C ARG A 176 14.58 16.49 -23.15
N SER A 177 15.71 15.78 -23.15
CA SER A 177 15.74 14.31 -23.23
C SER A 177 15.80 13.61 -21.87
N ARG A 178 16.02 14.35 -20.78
CA ARG A 178 16.17 13.82 -19.41
C ARG A 178 14.93 13.03 -18.99
N ARG A 179 15.16 11.81 -18.54
CA ARG A 179 14.19 10.95 -17.87
C ARG A 179 14.26 11.19 -16.38
N ASN A 180 13.08 11.29 -15.79
CA ASN A 180 12.93 11.50 -14.37
C ASN A 180 11.87 10.52 -13.81
N PRO A 181 12.25 9.60 -12.91
CA PRO A 181 11.33 8.60 -12.39
C PRO A 181 10.28 9.16 -11.44
N ARG A 182 10.35 10.45 -11.06
CA ARG A 182 9.45 11.02 -10.04
C ARG A 182 7.96 10.87 -10.34
N LEU A 183 7.55 11.06 -11.59
CA LEU A 183 6.15 10.81 -11.98
C LEU A 183 5.79 9.35 -11.88
N PHE A 184 6.68 8.47 -12.34
CA PHE A 184 6.47 7.05 -12.25
C PHE A 184 6.27 6.64 -10.79
N LEU A 185 7.17 7.04 -9.88
CA LEU A 185 7.06 6.77 -8.45
C LEU A 185 5.78 7.36 -7.82
N SER A 186 5.43 8.59 -8.18
CA SER A 186 4.22 9.25 -7.66
C SER A 186 2.94 8.54 -8.13
N GLU A 187 2.90 8.11 -9.39
CA GLU A 187 1.78 7.34 -9.93
C GLU A 187 1.68 5.94 -9.30
N LEU A 188 2.81 5.25 -9.05
CA LEU A 188 2.80 3.98 -8.33
C LEU A 188 2.14 4.11 -6.95
N ALA A 189 2.48 5.17 -6.22
CA ALA A 189 1.87 5.46 -4.93
C ALA A 189 0.38 5.81 -5.03
N ALA A 190 -0.01 6.57 -6.05
CA ALA A 190 -1.40 6.95 -6.27
C ALA A 190 -2.29 5.76 -6.69
N ILE A 191 -1.72 4.77 -7.38
CA ILE A 191 -2.43 3.55 -7.80
C ILE A 191 -2.87 2.70 -6.61
N VAL A 192 -2.07 2.65 -5.56
CA VAL A 192 -2.30 1.79 -4.39
C VAL A 192 -3.02 2.50 -3.24
N ARG A 193 -3.17 3.83 -3.31
CA ARG A 193 -3.78 4.62 -2.23
C ARG A 193 -5.23 4.23 -2.05
N ASP A 194 -5.61 3.92 -0.81
CA ASP A 194 -6.97 3.53 -0.40
C ASP A 194 -7.57 2.36 -1.20
N ARG A 195 -6.73 1.45 -1.71
CA ARG A 195 -7.19 0.32 -2.54
C ARG A 195 -6.52 -0.99 -2.14
N PRO A 196 -7.22 -2.13 -2.31
CA PRO A 196 -6.67 -3.46 -2.04
C PRO A 196 -5.73 -3.92 -3.17
N VAL A 197 -4.65 -3.16 -3.39
CA VAL A 197 -3.62 -3.38 -4.42
C VAL A 197 -2.25 -3.40 -3.75
N VAL A 198 -1.44 -4.40 -4.12
CA VAL A 198 -0.04 -4.54 -3.69
C VAL A 198 0.84 -4.69 -4.93
N LEU A 199 1.93 -3.91 -5.00
CA LEU A 199 2.94 -4.05 -6.05
C LEU A 199 3.99 -5.07 -5.65
N LYS A 200 4.39 -5.92 -6.60
CA LYS A 200 5.49 -6.87 -6.43
C LYS A 200 6.76 -6.41 -7.11
N GLU A 201 6.59 -5.85 -8.31
CA GLU A 201 7.69 -5.43 -9.16
C GLU A 201 7.23 -4.22 -9.98
N ALA A 202 8.09 -3.22 -10.12
CA ALA A 202 7.87 -2.10 -11.02
C ALA A 202 9.20 -1.74 -11.70
N THR A 203 9.22 -1.77 -13.02
CA THR A 203 10.38 -1.40 -13.83
C THR A 203 10.05 -0.22 -14.72
N LEU A 204 11.05 0.62 -14.94
CA LEU A 204 10.99 1.83 -15.76
C LEU A 204 12.25 1.88 -16.63
N GLY A 205 12.07 1.99 -17.93
CA GLY A 205 13.09 2.29 -18.93
C GLY A 205 12.46 3.11 -20.06
N ASP A 206 12.65 2.69 -21.32
CA ASP A 206 11.87 3.20 -22.47
C ASP A 206 10.37 2.86 -22.29
N GLU A 207 10.15 1.62 -21.89
CA GLU A 207 8.87 1.07 -21.48
C GLU A 207 8.86 0.86 -19.97
N PHE A 208 7.68 0.85 -19.38
CA PHE A 208 7.49 0.48 -17.99
C PHE A 208 6.72 -0.83 -17.90
N VAL A 209 7.00 -1.60 -16.84
CA VAL A 209 6.24 -2.79 -16.47
C VAL A 209 5.89 -2.69 -14.99
N ILE A 210 4.62 -2.86 -14.64
CA ILE A 210 4.15 -2.90 -13.25
C ILE A 210 3.45 -4.22 -13.02
N ARG A 211 3.88 -4.96 -12.01
CA ARG A 211 3.28 -6.24 -11.61
C ARG A 211 2.83 -6.18 -10.17
N GLY A 212 1.67 -6.76 -9.91
CA GLY A 212 1.11 -6.78 -8.58
C GLY A 212 -0.04 -7.76 -8.41
N LEU A 213 -0.70 -7.61 -7.28
CA LEU A 213 -1.90 -8.32 -6.91
C LEU A 213 -3.00 -7.30 -6.58
N THR A 214 -4.23 -7.61 -6.96
CA THR A 214 -5.44 -6.89 -6.56
C THR A 214 -6.50 -7.90 -6.14
N VAL A 215 -7.42 -7.51 -5.27
CA VAL A 215 -8.57 -8.33 -4.85
C VAL A 215 -9.85 -7.59 -5.17
N GLY A 216 -10.85 -8.31 -5.67
CA GLY A 216 -12.16 -7.75 -5.96
C GLY A 216 -12.29 -7.24 -7.40
N GLU A 217 -13.42 -7.50 -8.04
CA GLU A 217 -13.77 -7.01 -9.38
C GLU A 217 -13.97 -5.49 -9.38
N GLY A 218 -14.57 -4.93 -8.32
CA GLY A 218 -14.73 -3.48 -8.15
C GLY A 218 -13.38 -2.74 -8.10
N PRO A 219 -12.49 -3.09 -7.16
CA PRO A 219 -11.12 -2.56 -7.09
C PRO A 219 -10.31 -2.80 -8.37
N MET A 220 -10.50 -3.95 -9.03
CA MET A 220 -9.87 -4.26 -10.32
C MET A 220 -10.27 -3.26 -11.42
N ARG A 221 -11.58 -3.01 -11.61
CA ARG A 221 -12.05 -2.00 -12.57
C ARG A 221 -11.56 -0.59 -12.21
N ALA A 222 -11.55 -0.25 -10.92
CA ALA A 222 -11.03 1.03 -10.45
C ALA A 222 -9.51 1.19 -10.68
N LEU A 223 -8.76 0.09 -10.61
CA LEU A 223 -7.34 0.02 -10.96
C LEU A 223 -7.15 0.28 -12.46
N GLU A 224 -7.86 -0.46 -13.32
CA GLU A 224 -7.82 -0.29 -14.78
C GLU A 224 -8.13 1.17 -15.17
N LEU A 225 -9.24 1.71 -14.68
CA LEU A 225 -9.66 3.08 -14.97
C LEU A 225 -8.64 4.12 -14.47
N ARG A 226 -7.96 3.89 -13.34
CA ARG A 226 -6.91 4.79 -12.83
C ARG A 226 -5.63 4.73 -13.66
N LEU A 227 -5.30 3.56 -14.19
CA LEU A 227 -4.15 3.35 -15.07
C LEU A 227 -4.39 4.04 -16.41
N GLU A 228 -5.59 3.91 -16.98
CA GLU A 228 -5.98 4.54 -18.25
C GLU A 228 -6.11 6.06 -18.16
N ARG A 229 -6.68 6.58 -17.06
CA ARG A 229 -6.86 8.02 -16.84
C ARG A 229 -5.63 8.70 -16.22
N GLY A 230 -4.61 7.93 -15.84
CA GLY A 230 -3.41 8.42 -15.19
C GLY A 230 -2.43 9.10 -16.13
N PHE A 231 -1.24 9.40 -15.61
CA PHE A 231 -0.14 9.92 -16.43
C PHE A 231 0.57 8.83 -17.24
N PHE A 232 0.23 7.56 -17.02
CA PHE A 232 0.77 6.43 -17.76
C PHE A 232 0.17 6.32 -19.14
N ARG A 233 1.03 6.15 -20.14
CA ARG A 233 0.63 5.75 -21.49
C ARG A 233 0.61 4.23 -21.55
N VAL A 234 -0.47 3.66 -21.03
CA VAL A 234 -0.67 2.21 -20.97
C VAL A 234 -0.86 1.66 -22.39
N ALA A 235 -0.12 0.60 -22.71
CA ALA A 235 -0.24 -0.14 -23.96
C ALA A 235 -1.06 -1.42 -23.76
N GLU A 236 -0.87 -2.09 -22.62
CA GLU A 236 -1.50 -3.38 -22.34
C GLU A 236 -1.71 -3.55 -20.83
N ILE A 237 -2.86 -4.13 -20.45
CA ILE A 237 -3.16 -4.59 -19.10
C ILE A 237 -3.52 -6.06 -19.20
N LEU A 238 -2.76 -6.91 -18.51
CA LEU A 238 -2.99 -8.34 -18.41
C LEU A 238 -3.44 -8.68 -17.00
N MET A 239 -4.54 -9.44 -16.88
CA MET A 239 -5.05 -9.90 -15.59
C MET A 239 -5.27 -11.40 -15.60
N THR A 240 -4.81 -12.08 -14.54
CA THR A 240 -4.91 -13.53 -14.40
C THR A 240 -5.30 -13.90 -12.97
N ARG A 241 -6.20 -14.86 -12.79
CA ARG A 241 -6.63 -15.31 -11.46
C ARG A 241 -5.48 -16.04 -10.75
N ALA A 242 -5.28 -15.73 -9.47
CA ALA A 242 -4.27 -16.33 -8.61
C ALA A 242 -4.87 -16.57 -7.21
N GLY A 243 -5.54 -17.71 -7.02
CA GLY A 243 -6.26 -18.02 -5.77
C GLY A 243 -7.46 -17.08 -5.55
N GLY A 244 -7.50 -16.43 -4.39
CA GLY A 244 -8.50 -15.40 -4.04
C GLY A 244 -8.22 -13.99 -4.58
N CYS A 245 -7.13 -13.79 -5.33
CA CYS A 245 -6.77 -12.51 -5.95
C CYS A 245 -6.68 -12.61 -7.48
N HIS A 246 -6.42 -11.45 -8.10
CA HIS A 246 -5.99 -11.30 -9.47
C HIS A 246 -4.53 -10.80 -9.50
N ARG A 247 -3.68 -11.51 -10.23
CA ARG A 247 -2.36 -11.04 -10.61
C ARG A 247 -2.50 -10.18 -11.85
N PHE A 248 -1.96 -8.98 -11.79
CA PHE A 248 -1.96 -8.06 -12.93
C PHE A 248 -0.53 -7.75 -13.40
N GLU A 249 -0.42 -7.47 -14.69
CA GLU A 249 0.77 -6.93 -15.33
C GLU A 249 0.34 -5.79 -16.27
N VAL A 250 0.90 -4.60 -16.06
CA VAL A 250 0.66 -3.42 -16.88
C VAL A 250 1.92 -3.10 -17.62
N ARG A 251 1.81 -2.86 -18.92
CA ARG A 251 2.91 -2.41 -19.78
C ARG A 251 2.55 -1.12 -20.48
N GLY A 252 3.53 -0.27 -20.70
CA GLY A 252 3.30 0.99 -21.40
C GLY A 252 4.58 1.77 -21.66
N ARG A 253 4.43 2.99 -22.17
CA ARG A 253 5.56 3.88 -22.44
C ARG A 253 5.82 4.80 -21.25
N SER A 254 7.10 4.97 -20.95
CA SER A 254 7.55 5.84 -19.86
C SER A 254 7.02 7.27 -20.01
N PRO A 255 6.46 7.88 -18.95
CA PRO A 255 5.99 9.26 -19.01
C PRO A 255 7.19 10.21 -19.11
N VAL A 256 7.33 10.89 -20.26
CA VAL A 256 8.33 11.96 -20.44
C VAL A 256 7.70 13.25 -19.94
N VAL A 257 8.16 13.75 -18.80
CA VAL A 257 7.70 15.04 -18.30
C VAL A 257 8.87 15.87 -17.78
N GLY A 258 8.80 17.16 -18.09
CA GLY A 258 9.78 18.14 -17.68
C GLY A 258 9.84 18.33 -16.17
N ILE A 259 10.94 18.95 -15.72
CA ILE A 259 11.29 19.18 -14.31
C ILE A 259 10.24 20.06 -13.58
N GLU A 260 9.41 20.79 -14.35
CA GLU A 260 8.41 21.74 -13.85
C GLU A 260 7.02 21.15 -13.61
N ALA A 261 6.80 19.85 -13.85
CA ALA A 261 5.49 19.27 -13.55
C ALA A 261 5.22 19.25 -12.04
N GLU A 262 4.15 19.93 -11.65
CA GLU A 262 3.60 19.85 -10.30
C GLU A 262 3.16 18.41 -10.04
N LEU A 263 3.87 17.77 -9.11
CA LEU A 263 3.67 16.39 -8.73
C LEU A 263 2.80 16.32 -7.48
N PRO A 264 1.86 15.34 -7.40
CA PRO A 264 1.10 15.11 -6.19
C PRO A 264 2.03 14.83 -4.99
N LEU A 265 1.53 15.17 -3.80
CA LEU A 265 2.23 15.05 -2.52
C LEU A 265 2.77 13.63 -2.27
N PRO A 266 3.88 13.50 -1.51
CA PRO A 266 4.61 12.24 -1.35
C PRO A 266 3.72 11.08 -0.89
N ALA A 267 4.12 9.87 -1.30
CA ALA A 267 3.50 8.62 -0.91
C ALA A 267 3.51 8.47 0.62
N VAL A 268 2.34 8.53 1.25
CA VAL A 268 2.17 8.16 2.66
C VAL A 268 2.11 6.64 2.80
N ASP A 269 1.61 5.95 1.76
CA ASP A 269 1.45 4.49 1.75
C ASP A 269 2.63 3.80 1.07
N ASP A 270 3.02 2.62 1.57
CA ASP A 270 4.11 1.81 0.98
C ASP A 270 3.58 0.78 -0.04
N PRO A 271 3.64 1.04 -1.36
CA PRO A 271 3.04 0.20 -2.38
C PRO A 271 3.53 -1.24 -2.42
N PHE A 272 4.70 -1.55 -1.86
CA PHE A 272 5.34 -2.85 -1.96
C PHE A 272 5.21 -3.71 -0.69
N ARG A 273 4.55 -3.19 0.35
CA ARG A 273 4.38 -3.92 1.61
C ARG A 273 3.68 -5.27 1.37
N PRO A 274 4.36 -6.41 1.59
CA PRO A 274 3.78 -7.72 1.36
C PRO A 274 2.86 -8.11 2.53
N ASP A 275 1.73 -8.75 2.23
CA ASP A 275 1.00 -9.55 3.21
C ASP A 275 1.69 -10.93 3.34
N ASP A 276 1.78 -11.50 4.55
CA ASP A 276 2.47 -12.79 4.81
C ASP A 276 1.88 -13.99 4.03
N ALA A 277 0.61 -13.89 3.61
CA ALA A 277 -0.09 -14.91 2.84
C ALA A 277 -1.09 -14.24 1.88
N PRO A 278 -0.61 -13.51 0.85
CA PRO A 278 -1.50 -12.80 -0.04
C PRO A 278 -2.31 -13.85 -0.82
N CYS A 279 -3.62 -13.65 -0.92
CA CYS A 279 -4.53 -14.46 -1.74
C CYS A 279 -4.92 -15.83 -1.19
N VAL A 280 -4.59 -16.15 0.06
CA VAL A 280 -5.17 -17.30 0.75
C VAL A 280 -6.60 -16.95 1.16
N VAL A 281 -7.55 -17.79 0.76
CA VAL A 281 -8.95 -17.65 1.18
C VAL A 281 -9.02 -17.95 2.68
N ASP A 282 -9.48 -16.99 3.47
CA ASP A 282 -9.64 -17.07 4.93
C ASP A 282 -10.87 -17.90 5.32
N ARG A 283 -10.89 -19.14 4.85
CA ARG A 283 -11.98 -20.09 5.03
C ARG A 283 -11.43 -21.51 5.10
N ASP A 284 -11.97 -22.32 6.02
CA ASP A 284 -11.53 -23.70 6.16
C ASP A 284 -11.98 -24.58 4.98
N GLY A 285 -11.08 -25.45 4.52
CA GLY A 285 -11.43 -26.58 3.66
C GLY A 285 -12.07 -27.72 4.46
N GLY A 286 -12.87 -28.56 3.80
CA GLY A 286 -13.46 -29.77 4.40
C GLY A 286 -14.97 -29.91 4.21
N GLY A 287 -15.54 -31.05 4.61
CA GLY A 287 -16.99 -31.31 4.52
C GLY A 287 -17.83 -30.36 5.39
N VAL A 288 -19.08 -30.13 4.98
CA VAL A 288 -20.01 -29.23 5.69
C VAL A 288 -20.87 -30.04 6.66
N THR A 289 -20.81 -29.74 7.95
CA THR A 289 -21.77 -30.28 8.92
C THR A 289 -23.07 -29.48 8.83
N VAL A 290 -24.21 -30.16 8.73
CA VAL A 290 -25.52 -29.49 8.67
C VAL A 290 -26.25 -29.67 10.01
N LEU A 291 -26.51 -28.55 10.70
CA LEU A 291 -27.27 -28.49 11.94
C LEU A 291 -28.64 -27.85 11.67
N ARG A 292 -29.70 -28.66 11.72
CA ARG A 292 -31.09 -28.20 11.55
C ARG A 292 -31.90 -28.43 12.81
N PHE A 293 -32.81 -27.50 13.12
CA PHE A 293 -33.88 -27.72 14.10
C PHE A 293 -35.26 -27.77 13.42
N ALA A 294 -36.16 -28.55 14.03
CA ALA A 294 -37.59 -28.27 13.91
C ALA A 294 -37.93 -27.07 14.82
N PRO A 295 -38.85 -26.17 14.43
CA PRO A 295 -39.24 -25.04 15.28
C PRO A 295 -39.67 -25.56 16.66
N VAL A 296 -39.00 -25.10 17.71
CA VAL A 296 -39.41 -25.41 19.08
C VAL A 296 -40.75 -24.71 19.28
N LYS A 297 -41.84 -25.49 19.34
CA LYS A 297 -43.12 -24.97 19.85
C LYS A 297 -42.79 -24.34 21.20
N PRO A 298 -43.14 -23.07 21.46
CA PRO A 298 -42.86 -22.43 22.74
C PRO A 298 -43.54 -23.28 23.81
N ALA A 299 -42.77 -24.15 24.44
CA ALA A 299 -43.26 -24.99 25.50
C ALA A 299 -43.58 -24.03 26.64
N ALA A 300 -44.84 -24.05 27.09
CA ALA A 300 -45.26 -23.38 28.30
C ALA A 300 -44.38 -23.83 29.47
N ARG A 301 -43.28 -23.13 29.70
CA ARG A 301 -42.37 -23.28 30.84
C ARG A 301 -41.86 -21.89 31.19
N THR A 302 -42.56 -21.28 32.15
CA THR A 302 -42.05 -20.57 33.34
C THR A 302 -40.54 -20.27 33.45
N ARG A 303 -39.90 -19.74 32.41
CA ARG A 303 -38.64 -19.02 32.51
C ARG A 303 -38.90 -17.60 32.05
N LEU A 304 -38.50 -16.64 32.89
CA LEU A 304 -38.51 -15.22 32.54
C LEU A 304 -37.86 -15.04 31.16
N PRO A 305 -38.38 -14.10 30.34
CA PRO A 305 -37.81 -13.84 29.02
C PRO A 305 -36.31 -13.55 29.19
N ALA A 306 -35.48 -14.29 28.46
CA ALA A 306 -34.06 -14.00 28.39
C ALA A 306 -33.91 -12.54 27.92
N PRO A 307 -33.05 -11.72 28.57
CA PRO A 307 -33.00 -10.27 28.34
C PRO A 307 -32.56 -9.84 26.93
N ARG A 308 -32.25 -10.79 26.02
CA ARG A 308 -31.64 -10.51 24.70
C ARG A 308 -32.40 -11.05 23.49
N GLY A 309 -33.69 -11.42 23.64
CA GLY A 309 -34.54 -11.80 22.51
C GLY A 309 -34.22 -13.18 21.90
N THR A 310 -35.09 -13.63 21.00
CA THR A 310 -34.96 -14.90 20.26
C THR A 310 -34.19 -14.69 18.96
N LEU A 311 -33.33 -15.65 18.61
CA LEU A 311 -32.50 -15.63 17.40
C LEU A 311 -33.14 -16.46 16.29
N SER A 312 -33.10 -15.93 15.08
CA SER A 312 -33.39 -16.69 13.85
C SER A 312 -32.17 -16.65 12.95
N LEU A 313 -31.56 -17.80 12.68
CA LEU A 313 -30.31 -17.92 11.91
C LEU A 313 -30.53 -18.90 10.76
N ARG A 314 -30.19 -18.47 9.54
CA ARG A 314 -30.08 -19.32 8.36
C ARG A 314 -28.71 -19.11 7.75
N LEU A 315 -27.75 -19.88 8.24
CA LEU A 315 -26.35 -19.85 7.83
C LEU A 315 -26.04 -21.09 6.99
N ARG A 316 -25.27 -20.91 5.92
CA ARG A 316 -24.97 -21.92 4.91
C ARG A 316 -23.47 -21.99 4.69
N ASP A 317 -22.91 -23.19 4.86
CA ASP A 317 -21.51 -23.48 4.57
C ASP A 317 -20.54 -22.46 5.23
N MET A 318 -20.87 -22.00 6.44
CA MET A 318 -20.15 -20.93 7.12
C MET A 318 -18.97 -21.51 7.90
N ASP A 319 -17.83 -20.81 7.94
CA ASP A 319 -16.73 -21.18 8.84
C ASP A 319 -17.28 -21.18 10.27
N LEU A 320 -16.97 -22.24 11.02
CA LEU A 320 -17.40 -22.38 12.40
C LEU A 320 -16.96 -21.19 13.26
N THR A 321 -15.80 -20.61 12.95
CA THR A 321 -15.29 -19.38 13.56
C THR A 321 -16.25 -18.22 13.29
N ASP A 322 -16.69 -18.04 12.05
CA ASP A 322 -17.54 -16.93 11.63
C ASP A 322 -18.97 -17.02 12.19
N VAL A 323 -19.45 -18.22 12.55
CA VAL A 323 -20.72 -18.36 13.28
C VAL A 323 -20.69 -17.61 14.61
N PHE A 324 -19.56 -17.65 15.34
CA PHE A 324 -19.44 -16.92 16.60
C PHE A 324 -19.35 -15.41 16.40
N PHE A 325 -18.78 -14.96 15.27
CA PHE A 325 -18.88 -13.55 14.86
C PHE A 325 -20.34 -13.12 14.62
N VAL A 326 -21.14 -13.93 13.92
CA VAL A 326 -22.57 -13.67 13.73
C VAL A 326 -23.30 -13.60 15.07
N LEU A 327 -23.05 -14.55 15.98
CA LEU A 327 -23.65 -14.56 17.32
C LEU A 327 -23.24 -13.32 18.14
N HIS A 328 -21.97 -12.90 18.05
CA HIS A 328 -21.49 -11.68 18.67
C HIS A 328 -22.24 -10.46 18.18
N LEU A 329 -22.35 -10.26 16.85
CA LEU A 329 -23.04 -9.12 16.25
C LEU A 329 -24.52 -9.03 16.64
N LEU A 330 -25.19 -10.18 16.76
CA LEU A 330 -26.62 -10.24 17.09
C LEU A 330 -26.92 -10.06 18.57
N THR A 331 -26.02 -10.50 19.46
CA THR A 331 -26.29 -10.59 20.91
C THR A 331 -25.44 -9.66 21.76
N GLY A 332 -24.40 -9.05 21.18
CA GLY A 332 -23.37 -8.31 21.90
C GLY A 332 -22.47 -9.18 22.79
N GLN A 333 -22.63 -10.51 22.77
CA GLN A 333 -21.86 -11.41 23.63
C GLN A 333 -20.42 -11.55 23.13
N GLY A 334 -19.44 -11.42 24.03
CA GLY A 334 -18.02 -11.61 23.70
C GLY A 334 -17.65 -13.09 23.56
N PHE A 335 -16.88 -13.43 22.52
CA PHE A 335 -16.35 -14.77 22.28
C PHE A 335 -14.87 -14.72 21.99
N LEU A 336 -14.15 -15.68 22.56
CA LEU A 336 -12.77 -16.00 22.22
C LEU A 336 -12.73 -17.45 21.71
N VAL A 337 -12.18 -17.63 20.53
CA VAL A 337 -12.17 -18.91 19.81
C VAL A 337 -10.74 -19.37 19.61
N ASP A 338 -10.46 -20.55 20.12
CA ASP A 338 -9.16 -21.21 20.02
C ASP A 338 -8.88 -21.66 18.57
N GLU A 339 -7.59 -21.85 18.24
CA GLU A 339 -7.13 -22.29 16.91
C GLU A 339 -7.70 -23.66 16.46
N ASP A 340 -8.10 -24.49 17.43
CA ASP A 340 -8.61 -25.84 17.19
C ASP A 340 -10.06 -25.86 16.69
N VAL A 341 -10.77 -24.74 16.75
CA VAL A 341 -12.13 -24.58 16.23
C VAL A 341 -12.05 -24.33 14.73
N ARG A 342 -12.06 -25.42 13.95
CA ARG A 342 -12.01 -25.38 12.49
C ARG A 342 -13.14 -26.19 11.87
N GLY A 343 -13.51 -25.84 10.64
CA GLY A 343 -14.49 -26.55 9.83
C GLY A 343 -15.65 -25.67 9.35
N ARG A 344 -16.57 -26.28 8.61
CA ARG A 344 -17.71 -25.58 8.00
C ARG A 344 -19.03 -26.14 8.50
N VAL A 345 -19.97 -25.24 8.79
CA VAL A 345 -21.27 -25.59 9.36
C VAL A 345 -22.40 -24.84 8.67
N SER A 346 -23.52 -25.50 8.48
CA SER A 346 -24.79 -24.87 8.12
C SER A 346 -25.72 -24.90 9.33
N VAL A 347 -26.28 -23.75 9.71
CA VAL A 347 -27.16 -23.62 10.88
C VAL A 347 -28.51 -23.10 10.41
N ASP A 348 -29.58 -23.84 10.71
CA ASP A 348 -30.95 -23.41 10.42
C ASP A 348 -31.80 -23.50 11.69
N VAL A 349 -32.04 -22.34 12.31
CA VAL A 349 -32.80 -22.20 13.55
C VAL A 349 -33.74 -21.00 13.47
N SER A 350 -34.92 -21.11 14.07
CA SER A 350 -35.92 -20.05 14.09
C SER A 350 -36.45 -19.85 15.50
N GLN A 351 -36.39 -18.61 15.97
CA GLN A 351 -36.89 -18.18 17.28
C GLN A 351 -36.30 -18.95 18.48
N VAL A 352 -34.98 -19.14 18.50
CA VAL A 352 -34.25 -19.93 19.51
C VAL A 352 -33.41 -19.04 20.42
N ALA A 353 -33.30 -19.36 21.71
CA ALA A 353 -32.43 -18.61 22.63
C ALA A 353 -30.93 -18.88 22.35
N LEU A 354 -30.05 -17.93 22.67
CA LEU A 354 -28.60 -18.06 22.45
C LEU A 354 -28.02 -19.34 23.07
N ASP A 355 -28.36 -19.66 24.32
CA ASP A 355 -27.79 -20.82 25.01
C ASP A 355 -28.22 -22.14 24.36
N ASP A 356 -29.41 -22.21 23.75
CA ASP A 356 -29.87 -23.37 22.99
C ASP A 356 -29.10 -23.52 21.66
N VAL A 357 -28.75 -22.41 21.00
CA VAL A 357 -27.88 -22.41 19.81
C VAL A 357 -26.47 -22.89 20.17
N LEU A 358 -25.90 -22.41 21.29
CA LEU A 358 -24.59 -22.84 21.76
C LEU A 358 -24.60 -24.33 22.17
N ALA A 359 -25.66 -24.80 22.81
CA ALA A 359 -25.81 -26.22 23.15
C ALA A 359 -25.89 -27.13 21.91
N LEU A 360 -26.39 -26.61 20.79
CA LEU A 360 -26.39 -27.32 19.51
C LEU A 360 -25.00 -27.36 18.88
N LEU A 361 -24.26 -26.26 18.88
CA LEU A 361 -22.86 -26.25 18.43
C LEU A 361 -22.01 -27.22 19.27
N ALA A 362 -22.32 -27.38 20.56
CA ALA A 362 -21.67 -28.36 21.41
C ALA A 362 -21.89 -29.83 21.02
N LYS A 363 -23.00 -30.15 20.34
CA LYS A 363 -23.21 -31.49 19.80
C LYS A 363 -22.27 -31.80 18.62
N ASP A 364 -21.76 -30.78 17.95
CA ASP A 364 -20.76 -30.89 16.88
C ASP A 364 -19.31 -30.88 17.41
N GLY A 365 -19.12 -31.13 18.71
CA GLY A 365 -17.81 -31.23 19.33
C GLY A 365 -17.19 -29.89 19.73
N VAL A 366 -17.98 -28.80 19.77
CA VAL A 366 -17.50 -27.47 20.18
C VAL A 366 -17.87 -27.18 21.64
N SER A 367 -16.91 -27.21 22.54
CA SER A 367 -17.16 -26.78 23.92
C SER A 367 -17.18 -25.25 24.02
N VAL A 368 -18.16 -24.72 24.75
CA VAL A 368 -18.29 -23.29 25.05
C VAL A 368 -18.30 -23.12 26.56
N SER A 369 -17.50 -22.18 27.07
CA SER A 369 -17.42 -21.92 28.50
C SER A 369 -18.74 -21.39 29.07
N PRO A 370 -18.96 -21.47 30.40
CA PRO A 370 -20.12 -20.86 31.05
C PRO A 370 -20.25 -19.34 30.76
N PRO A 371 -21.44 -18.75 30.98
CA PRO A 371 -21.67 -17.32 30.80
C PRO A 371 -20.68 -16.45 31.58
N ALA A 372 -19.94 -15.61 30.86
CA ALA A 372 -18.97 -14.63 31.36
C ALA A 372 -18.95 -13.43 30.39
N PRO A 373 -18.29 -12.30 30.70
CA PRO A 373 -18.12 -11.19 29.75
C PRO A 373 -17.54 -11.66 28.42
N LEU A 374 -16.64 -12.64 28.48
CA LEU A 374 -16.01 -13.31 27.35
C LEU A 374 -16.18 -14.82 27.50
N ARG A 375 -16.79 -15.48 26.52
CA ARG A 375 -16.94 -16.95 26.49
C ARG A 375 -15.83 -17.57 25.65
N ARG A 376 -15.12 -18.56 26.19
CA ARG A 376 -14.11 -19.32 25.44
C ARG A 376 -14.76 -20.45 24.66
N VAL A 377 -14.29 -20.67 23.44
CA VAL A 377 -14.75 -21.70 22.53
C VAL A 377 -13.54 -22.53 22.08
N SER A 378 -13.62 -23.84 22.26
CA SER A 378 -12.55 -24.79 21.89
C SER A 378 -13.15 -26.16 21.62
N ARG A 379 -12.50 -26.98 20.79
CA ARG A 379 -12.86 -28.39 20.62
C ARG A 379 -12.29 -29.30 21.71
N THR A 380 -11.19 -28.89 22.33
CA THR A 380 -10.43 -29.75 23.26
C THR A 380 -10.57 -29.35 24.73
N THR A 381 -10.72 -28.05 25.05
CA THR A 381 -10.42 -27.57 26.41
C THR A 381 -11.36 -26.49 26.98
N ALA A 382 -12.48 -26.12 26.36
CA ALA A 382 -13.27 -24.95 26.76
C ALA A 382 -14.08 -25.06 28.08
N ARG A 383 -13.76 -26.01 28.97
CA ARG A 383 -14.57 -26.28 30.16
C ARG A 383 -14.38 -25.25 31.29
N THR A 384 -13.33 -24.43 31.25
CA THR A 384 -13.06 -23.45 32.31
C THR A 384 -13.64 -22.09 31.92
N ALA A 385 -14.43 -21.50 32.82
CA ALA A 385 -14.89 -20.12 32.66
C ALA A 385 -13.69 -19.17 32.70
N LEU A 386 -13.71 -18.14 31.85
CA LEU A 386 -12.71 -17.08 31.89
C LEU A 386 -12.92 -16.23 33.16
N PRO A 387 -11.88 -15.97 33.95
CA PRO A 387 -11.99 -15.15 35.15
C PRO A 387 -12.36 -13.72 34.75
N ALA A 388 -13.39 -13.17 35.38
CA ALA A 388 -13.72 -11.76 35.26
C ALA A 388 -12.83 -10.96 36.22
N ALA A 389 -12.16 -9.93 35.70
CA ALA A 389 -11.40 -8.98 36.49
C ALA A 389 -12.34 -8.20 37.42
N THR A 390 -11.85 -7.97 38.64
CA THR A 390 -12.55 -7.15 39.64
C THR A 390 -12.12 -5.69 39.50
N GLY A 391 -13.07 -4.75 39.42
CA GLY A 391 -12.80 -3.30 39.28
C GLY A 391 -13.33 -2.65 37.98
N GLU A 392 -13.18 -1.33 37.85
CA GLU A 392 -13.33 -0.60 36.58
C GLU A 392 -12.09 -0.83 35.71
N GLY A 393 -12.27 -0.96 34.39
CA GLY A 393 -11.17 -1.17 33.46
C GLY A 393 -11.44 -0.51 32.12
N THR A 394 -10.39 -0.24 31.36
CA THR A 394 -10.48 0.38 30.04
C THR A 394 -11.33 -0.48 29.10
N PRO A 395 -12.45 0.04 28.58
CA PRO A 395 -13.26 -0.68 27.60
C PRO A 395 -12.52 -0.73 26.27
N ILE A 396 -12.49 -1.90 25.65
CA ILE A 396 -11.89 -2.14 24.35
C ILE A 396 -12.80 -2.99 23.49
N THR A 397 -12.75 -2.74 22.18
CA THR A 397 -13.49 -3.49 21.18
C THR A 397 -12.49 -4.19 20.27
N PHE A 398 -12.68 -5.50 20.08
CA PHE A 398 -11.87 -6.33 19.20
C PHE A 398 -12.78 -7.06 18.22
N ALA A 399 -12.38 -7.07 16.95
CA ALA A 399 -12.98 -7.88 15.90
C ALA A 399 -11.85 -8.54 15.10
N LEU A 400 -11.31 -9.62 15.65
CA LEU A 400 -10.12 -10.29 15.15
C LEU A 400 -10.46 -11.73 14.76
N LYS A 401 -10.07 -12.13 13.55
CA LYS A 401 -10.18 -13.52 13.08
C LYS A 401 -8.77 -14.08 12.88
N ARG A 402 -8.48 -15.22 13.53
CA ARG A 402 -7.21 -15.98 13.40
C ARG A 402 -5.95 -15.12 13.54
N ALA A 403 -6.00 -14.11 14.41
CA ALA A 403 -4.87 -13.23 14.71
C ALA A 403 -3.79 -14.01 15.46
N ALA A 404 -2.51 -13.68 15.22
CA ALA A 404 -1.43 -14.29 15.98
C ALA A 404 -1.50 -13.83 17.44
N VAL A 405 -1.34 -14.77 18.38
CA VAL A 405 -1.44 -14.47 19.82
C VAL A 405 -0.42 -13.39 20.23
N ALA A 406 0.77 -13.43 19.64
CA ALA A 406 1.83 -12.46 19.91
C ALA A 406 1.41 -11.02 19.54
N ASP A 407 0.80 -10.83 18.36
CA ASP A 407 0.36 -9.52 17.87
C ASP A 407 -0.77 -8.96 18.76
N VAL A 408 -1.71 -9.80 19.18
CA VAL A 408 -2.79 -9.38 20.09
C VAL A 408 -2.23 -8.94 21.44
N LEU A 409 -1.27 -9.67 22.00
CA LEU A 409 -0.61 -9.30 23.26
C LEU A 409 0.22 -8.02 23.13
N ALA A 410 0.83 -7.78 21.97
CA ALA A 410 1.53 -6.53 21.69
C ALA A 410 0.58 -5.33 21.72
N VAL A 411 -0.54 -5.40 20.99
CA VAL A 411 -1.57 -4.34 20.97
C VAL A 411 -2.14 -4.09 22.37
N ILE A 412 -2.37 -5.15 23.15
CA ILE A 412 -2.82 -5.01 24.55
C ILE A 412 -1.75 -4.33 25.41
N GLY A 413 -0.46 -4.65 25.22
CA GLY A 413 0.65 -4.02 25.95
C GLY A 413 0.84 -2.55 25.61
N GLU A 414 0.59 -2.15 24.36
CA GLU A 414 0.59 -0.74 23.96
C GLU A 414 -0.58 0.02 24.58
N ALA A 415 -1.76 -0.60 24.65
CA ALA A 415 -2.96 0.00 25.23
C ALA A 415 -2.92 0.07 26.78
N ASP A 416 -2.22 -0.84 27.44
CA ASP A 416 -2.03 -0.88 28.89
C ASP A 416 -0.53 -0.93 29.26
N SER A 417 0.08 0.25 29.30
CA SER A 417 1.47 0.44 29.72
C SER A 417 1.69 0.22 31.23
N THR A 418 0.62 0.04 32.02
CA THR A 418 0.72 -0.12 33.49
C THR A 418 0.79 -1.57 33.93
N GLY A 419 0.40 -2.50 33.07
CA GLY A 419 0.48 -3.92 33.36
C GLY A 419 1.89 -4.50 33.13
N PRO A 420 2.15 -5.74 33.59
CA PRO A 420 3.44 -6.40 33.36
C PRO A 420 3.73 -6.52 31.85
N PRO A 421 4.99 -6.62 31.41
CA PRO A 421 5.27 -6.89 30.00
C PRO A 421 4.65 -8.23 29.57
N PRO A 422 4.09 -8.35 28.35
CA PRO A 422 3.53 -9.61 27.88
C PRO A 422 4.61 -10.70 27.83
N PRO A 423 4.30 -11.94 28.24
CA PRO A 423 5.26 -13.04 28.19
C PRO A 423 5.62 -13.38 26.73
N ARG A 424 6.82 -13.92 26.51
CA ARG A 424 7.19 -14.48 25.20
C ARG A 424 6.32 -15.71 24.92
N VAL A 425 5.52 -15.66 23.86
CA VAL A 425 4.61 -16.74 23.47
C VAL A 425 5.13 -17.45 22.23
N ALA A 426 5.13 -18.78 22.24
CA ALA A 426 5.52 -19.57 21.08
C ALA A 426 4.29 -19.88 20.19
N GLY A 427 4.10 -19.07 19.15
CA GLY A 427 3.11 -19.32 18.11
C GLY A 427 1.65 -19.39 18.60
N GLY A 428 0.75 -19.75 17.68
CA GLY A 428 -0.68 -19.88 17.94
C GLY A 428 -1.51 -18.74 17.35
N ARG A 429 -2.73 -19.07 16.93
CA ARG A 429 -3.74 -18.10 16.45
C ARG A 429 -5.01 -18.16 17.29
N LEU A 430 -5.72 -17.05 17.39
CA LEU A 430 -7.03 -16.99 18.02
C LEU A 430 -7.97 -16.10 17.22
N SER A 431 -9.28 -16.27 17.43
CA SER A 431 -10.27 -15.28 17.01
C SER A 431 -10.92 -14.67 18.24
N LEU A 432 -11.14 -13.36 18.22
CA LEU A 432 -11.66 -12.59 19.34
C LEU A 432 -12.70 -11.60 18.81
N TRP A 433 -13.93 -11.74 19.27
CA TRP A 433 -14.98 -10.74 19.06
C TRP A 433 -15.51 -10.29 20.40
N ALA A 434 -15.32 -9.02 20.70
CA ALA A 434 -15.70 -8.42 21.96
C ALA A 434 -16.01 -6.94 21.73
N SER A 435 -17.08 -6.46 22.34
CA SER A 435 -17.50 -5.06 22.27
C SER A 435 -17.54 -4.51 23.68
N GLU A 436 -16.85 -3.39 23.91
CA GLU A 436 -16.75 -2.75 25.23
C GLU A 436 -16.32 -3.71 26.35
N ALA A 437 -15.48 -4.70 26.02
CA ALA A 437 -14.94 -5.63 27.01
C ALA A 437 -13.82 -4.95 27.80
N ARG A 438 -13.61 -5.37 29.05
CA ARG A 438 -12.51 -4.83 29.85
C ARG A 438 -11.19 -5.38 29.32
N LEU A 439 -10.22 -4.50 29.12
CA LEU A 439 -8.88 -4.88 28.63
C LEU A 439 -8.22 -5.97 29.50
N ALA A 440 -8.43 -5.92 30.82
CA ALA A 440 -7.94 -6.93 31.76
C ALA A 440 -8.57 -8.33 31.53
N ASP A 441 -9.88 -8.39 31.21
CA ASP A 441 -10.58 -9.66 30.91
C ASP A 441 -10.05 -10.27 29.62
N VAL A 442 -9.89 -9.44 28.59
CA VAL A 442 -9.33 -9.85 27.29
C VAL A 442 -7.91 -10.37 27.48
N ARG A 443 -7.07 -9.61 28.19
CA ARG A 443 -5.69 -9.98 28.47
C ARG A 443 -5.57 -11.31 29.20
N ALA A 444 -6.34 -11.50 30.27
CA ALA A 444 -6.37 -12.74 31.03
C ALA A 444 -6.80 -13.92 30.14
N ALA A 445 -7.78 -13.72 29.26
CA ALA A 445 -8.27 -14.74 28.35
C ALA A 445 -7.23 -15.13 27.29
N VAL A 446 -6.56 -14.16 26.68
CA VAL A 446 -5.49 -14.42 25.70
C VAL A 446 -4.31 -15.15 26.33
N LEU A 447 -3.94 -14.79 27.58
CA LEU A 447 -2.85 -15.45 28.31
C LEU A 447 -3.14 -16.91 28.65
N GLN A 448 -4.40 -17.33 28.76
CA GLN A 448 -4.74 -18.75 28.96
C GLN A 448 -4.51 -19.62 27.71
N ILE A 449 -4.44 -19.01 26.53
CA ILE A 449 -4.18 -19.69 25.25
C ILE A 449 -2.69 -19.64 24.95
N ALA A 450 -2.04 -18.54 25.32
CA ALA A 450 -0.61 -18.32 25.14
C ALA A 450 0.18 -19.48 25.76
N ARG A 451 0.84 -20.28 24.92
CA ARG A 451 1.81 -21.27 25.39
C ARG A 451 3.12 -20.55 25.69
N PRO A 452 3.66 -20.63 26.92
CA PRO A 452 4.94 -20.02 27.23
C PRO A 452 6.01 -20.57 26.28
N ALA A 453 6.77 -19.69 25.64
CA ALA A 453 7.96 -20.12 24.93
C ALA A 453 8.91 -20.76 25.94
N GLY A 454 9.41 -21.97 25.66
CA GLY A 454 10.38 -22.64 26.53
C GLY A 454 11.55 -21.71 26.84
N ALA A 455 12.09 -21.81 28.06
CA ALA A 455 13.13 -20.93 28.59
C ALA A 455 14.35 -20.87 27.67
N ALA A 456 14.40 -19.87 26.79
CA ALA A 456 15.63 -19.47 26.12
C ALA A 456 16.37 -18.53 27.08
N SER A 457 17.37 -19.09 27.76
CA SER A 457 18.39 -18.33 28.49
C SER A 457 19.05 -17.33 27.55
N GLY A 458 19.03 -16.05 27.89
CA GLY A 458 19.84 -15.02 27.25
C GLY A 458 19.25 -13.63 27.40
N ASP A 459 20.01 -12.75 28.05
CA ASP A 459 19.90 -11.27 28.12
C ASP A 459 20.02 -10.60 26.72
N GLY A 460 19.26 -11.10 25.75
CA GLY A 460 19.10 -10.44 24.46
C GLY A 460 17.89 -9.54 24.51
N ASP A 461 18.09 -8.26 24.16
CA ASP A 461 17.03 -7.28 23.88
C ASP A 461 15.86 -7.96 23.15
N PRO A 462 14.60 -7.62 23.51
CA PRO A 462 13.45 -8.18 22.83
C PRO A 462 13.59 -7.89 21.32
N PRO A 463 13.39 -8.89 20.43
CA PRO A 463 13.29 -8.60 19.02
C PRO A 463 12.19 -7.55 18.84
N PRO A 464 12.40 -6.54 17.97
CA PRO A 464 11.42 -5.49 17.75
C PRO A 464 10.08 -6.13 17.39
N LEU A 465 9.02 -5.60 18.01
CA LEU A 465 7.64 -5.99 17.73
C LEU A 465 7.41 -5.93 16.21
N PRO A 466 6.88 -6.97 15.57
CA PRO A 466 6.45 -6.85 14.19
C PRO A 466 5.37 -5.75 14.15
N PRO A 467 5.47 -4.76 13.24
CA PRO A 467 4.48 -3.70 13.14
C PRO A 467 3.10 -4.31 12.87
N SER A 468 2.05 -3.73 13.47
CA SER A 468 0.67 -4.14 13.25
C SER A 468 0.38 -4.31 11.76
N THR A 469 0.06 -5.53 11.37
CA THR A 469 -0.17 -5.95 9.99
C THR A 469 -1.63 -5.69 9.62
N GLU A 470 -1.98 -4.44 9.33
CA GLU A 470 -3.17 -4.20 8.50
C GLU A 470 -2.94 -4.91 7.17
N ARG A 471 -3.74 -5.95 6.91
CA ARG A 471 -3.70 -6.67 5.63
C ARG A 471 -4.12 -5.71 4.53
N ARG A 472 -3.26 -5.48 3.55
CA ARG A 472 -3.53 -4.50 2.48
C ARG A 472 -4.55 -5.04 1.48
N LEU A 473 -4.58 -6.35 1.27
CA LEU A 473 -5.51 -7.02 0.36
C LEU A 473 -6.86 -7.37 1.03
N LEU A 474 -7.52 -6.38 1.62
CA LEU A 474 -8.87 -6.52 2.20
C LEU A 474 -9.87 -5.72 1.39
N VAL A 475 -10.92 -6.39 0.89
CA VAL A 475 -12.05 -5.72 0.23
C VAL A 475 -12.96 -5.15 1.31
N ARG A 476 -13.14 -3.83 1.31
CA ARG A 476 -14.07 -3.17 2.22
C ARG A 476 -15.52 -3.57 1.89
N THR A 477 -16.43 -3.38 2.84
CA THR A 477 -17.85 -3.72 2.65
C THR A 477 -18.47 -2.99 1.46
N ASP A 478 -18.09 -1.73 1.23
CA ASP A 478 -18.56 -0.89 0.13
C ASP A 478 -17.84 -1.11 -1.19
N GLU A 479 -16.76 -1.90 -1.20
CA GLU A 479 -15.96 -2.23 -2.39
C GLU A 479 -16.31 -3.61 -2.99
N LEU A 480 -17.12 -4.41 -2.29
CA LEU A 480 -17.57 -5.72 -2.80
C LEU A 480 -18.55 -5.51 -3.95
N SER A 481 -18.30 -6.13 -5.10
CA SER A 481 -19.26 -6.09 -6.21
C SER A 481 -20.42 -7.06 -5.99
N VAL A 482 -21.54 -6.82 -6.67
CA VAL A 482 -22.71 -7.71 -6.63
C VAL A 482 -22.40 -9.09 -7.21
N SER A 483 -21.55 -9.18 -8.23
CA SER A 483 -21.05 -10.44 -8.80
C SER A 483 -20.24 -11.28 -7.81
N GLU A 484 -19.55 -10.64 -6.87
CA GLU A 484 -18.72 -11.27 -5.84
C GLU A 484 -19.49 -11.52 -4.54
N PHE A 485 -20.74 -11.09 -4.46
CA PHE A 485 -21.57 -11.19 -3.27
C PHE A 485 -21.95 -12.66 -3.00
N GLN A 486 -21.09 -13.39 -2.31
CA GLN A 486 -21.35 -14.77 -1.92
C GLN A 486 -22.19 -14.81 -0.63
N LEU A 487 -23.51 -14.78 -0.79
CA LEU A 487 -24.46 -14.87 0.33
C LEU A 487 -24.27 -16.16 1.13
N ALA A 488 -23.80 -16.04 2.36
CA ALA A 488 -23.52 -17.13 3.28
C ALA A 488 -24.62 -17.32 4.33
N GLY A 489 -25.41 -16.27 4.63
CA GLY A 489 -26.49 -16.41 5.58
C GLY A 489 -27.32 -15.16 5.77
N VAL A 490 -28.47 -15.33 6.42
CA VAL A 490 -29.25 -14.22 7.00
C VAL A 490 -29.57 -14.55 8.44
N ALA A 491 -29.59 -13.52 9.28
CA ALA A 491 -29.95 -13.67 10.68
C ALA A 491 -30.71 -12.47 11.22
N SER A 492 -31.47 -12.69 12.29
CA SER A 492 -32.20 -11.65 13.00
C SER A 492 -32.22 -11.91 14.50
N ALA A 493 -32.15 -10.81 15.27
CA ALA A 493 -32.39 -10.73 16.71
C ALA A 493 -33.55 -9.77 17.02
N GLY A 494 -34.58 -9.73 16.17
CA GLY A 494 -35.81 -8.95 16.38
C GLY A 494 -35.79 -7.51 15.86
N GLN A 495 -34.62 -6.91 15.62
CA GLN A 495 -34.46 -5.53 15.12
C GLN A 495 -34.30 -5.44 13.58
N GLY A 496 -34.75 -6.47 12.85
CA GLY A 496 -34.59 -6.59 11.40
C GLY A 496 -33.62 -7.72 11.00
N TRP A 497 -33.52 -7.97 9.70
CA TRP A 497 -32.63 -8.99 9.14
C TRP A 497 -31.29 -8.38 8.73
N THR A 498 -30.21 -9.11 9.02
CA THR A 498 -28.86 -8.82 8.55
C THR A 498 -28.42 -9.98 7.67
N SER A 499 -27.87 -9.68 6.49
CA SER A 499 -27.26 -10.68 5.63
C SER A 499 -25.75 -10.74 5.85
N PHE A 500 -25.18 -11.91 5.62
CA PHE A 500 -23.75 -12.16 5.73
C PHE A 500 -23.24 -12.72 4.41
N ALA A 501 -22.20 -12.10 3.85
CA ALA A 501 -21.61 -12.54 2.60
C ALA A 501 -20.08 -12.56 2.68
N TYR A 502 -19.48 -13.55 2.02
CA TYR A 502 -18.03 -13.65 1.92
C TYR A 502 -17.50 -12.77 0.80
N SER A 503 -16.40 -12.09 1.07
CA SER A 503 -15.53 -11.50 0.04
C SER A 503 -14.69 -12.58 -0.66
N PRO A 504 -14.07 -12.30 -1.82
CA PRO A 504 -13.18 -13.23 -2.52
C PRO A 504 -12.01 -13.74 -1.67
N THR A 505 -11.59 -13.00 -0.65
CA THR A 505 -10.55 -13.39 0.31
C THR A 505 -11.08 -14.21 1.48
N GLY A 506 -12.38 -14.54 1.52
CA GLY A 506 -12.99 -15.35 2.58
C GLY A 506 -13.31 -14.59 3.87
N VAL A 507 -13.20 -13.26 3.87
CA VAL A 507 -13.66 -12.43 5.00
C VAL A 507 -15.17 -12.31 4.96
N LEU A 508 -15.83 -12.60 6.08
CA LEU A 508 -17.28 -12.48 6.23
C LEU A 508 -17.67 -11.04 6.57
N ASN A 509 -18.48 -10.43 5.71
CA ASN A 509 -19.02 -9.09 5.89
C ASN A 509 -20.51 -9.14 6.23
N ALA A 510 -20.96 -8.22 7.08
CA ALA A 510 -22.37 -8.06 7.45
C ALA A 510 -22.99 -6.89 6.69
N TYR A 511 -24.19 -7.09 6.16
CA TYR A 511 -24.91 -6.10 5.37
C TYR A 511 -26.36 -5.95 5.84
N ARG A 512 -26.81 -4.70 5.90
CA ARG A 512 -28.15 -4.26 6.25
C ARG A 512 -28.77 -3.47 5.10
N ARG A 513 -30.08 -3.23 5.19
CA ARG A 513 -30.77 -2.35 4.27
C ARG A 513 -30.12 -0.97 4.25
N GLY A 514 -29.82 -0.47 3.05
CA GLY A 514 -29.18 0.83 2.80
C GLY A 514 -27.67 0.76 2.65
N ASP A 515 -27.03 -0.37 2.98
CA ASP A 515 -25.58 -0.52 2.82
C ASP A 515 -25.19 -0.51 1.33
N ARG A 516 -24.05 0.12 1.04
CA ARG A 516 -23.52 0.23 -0.31
C ARG A 516 -22.63 -0.96 -0.66
N LEU A 517 -22.64 -1.31 -1.94
CA LEU A 517 -21.73 -2.21 -2.62
C LEU A 517 -21.04 -1.42 -3.75
N ALA A 518 -20.02 -1.97 -4.38
CA ALA A 518 -19.26 -1.24 -5.41
C ALA A 518 -20.14 -0.80 -6.60
N ASP A 519 -21.10 -1.64 -6.98
CA ASP A 519 -22.00 -1.47 -8.13
C ASP A 519 -23.48 -1.70 -7.74
N GLY A 520 -23.83 -1.51 -6.46
CA GLY A 520 -25.20 -1.68 -6.00
C GLY A 520 -25.48 -1.16 -4.59
N THR A 521 -26.72 -1.32 -4.15
CA THR A 521 -27.16 -0.98 -2.79
C THR A 521 -28.11 -2.03 -2.27
N MET A 522 -27.94 -2.41 -1.00
CA MET A 522 -28.78 -3.38 -0.31
C MET A 522 -30.19 -2.82 -0.10
N ALA A 523 -31.14 -3.21 -0.94
CA ALA A 523 -32.50 -2.68 -0.92
C ALA A 523 -33.34 -3.33 0.19
N GLU A 524 -33.22 -4.64 0.35
CA GLU A 524 -33.99 -5.41 1.33
C GLU A 524 -33.25 -6.69 1.74
N VAL A 525 -33.42 -7.08 3.01
CA VAL A 525 -32.96 -8.37 3.54
C VAL A 525 -34.17 -9.10 4.12
N GLN A 526 -34.45 -10.29 3.61
CA GLN A 526 -35.56 -11.14 4.06
C GLN A 526 -35.02 -12.43 4.68
N SER A 527 -35.93 -13.28 5.17
CA SER A 527 -35.57 -14.55 5.82
C SER A 527 -34.94 -15.58 4.87
N THR A 528 -35.14 -15.46 3.57
CA THR A 528 -34.73 -16.46 2.56
C THR A 528 -33.75 -15.91 1.53
N ASP A 529 -33.62 -14.61 1.45
CA ASP A 529 -33.09 -13.94 0.28
C ASP A 529 -32.75 -12.48 0.57
N VAL A 530 -32.01 -11.90 -0.35
CA VAL A 530 -31.58 -10.51 -0.33
C VAL A 530 -31.95 -9.86 -1.66
N MET A 531 -32.42 -8.62 -1.60
CA MET A 531 -32.65 -7.77 -2.77
C MET A 531 -31.55 -6.71 -2.84
N ILE A 532 -30.86 -6.65 -3.97
CA ILE A 532 -29.82 -5.66 -4.26
C ILE A 532 -30.29 -4.84 -5.45
N THR A 533 -30.24 -3.52 -5.35
CA THR A 533 -30.49 -2.62 -6.50
C THR A 533 -29.18 -2.32 -7.20
N THR A 534 -29.08 -2.61 -8.49
CA THR A 534 -27.94 -2.27 -9.35
C THR A 534 -28.36 -1.27 -10.43
N GLU A 535 -27.42 -0.78 -11.23
CA GLU A 535 -27.71 0.06 -12.41
C GLU A 535 -28.56 -0.67 -13.47
N GLU A 536 -28.46 -2.01 -13.53
CA GLU A 536 -29.23 -2.84 -14.47
C GLU A 536 -30.64 -3.18 -13.95
N GLY A 537 -30.90 -2.96 -12.66
CA GLY A 537 -32.20 -3.20 -12.02
C GLY A 537 -32.09 -3.94 -10.68
N PRO A 538 -33.23 -4.32 -10.07
CA PRO A 538 -33.23 -5.09 -8.83
C PRO A 538 -32.85 -6.56 -9.09
N LEU A 539 -31.83 -7.03 -8.39
CA LEU A 539 -31.36 -8.41 -8.36
C LEU A 539 -31.76 -9.08 -7.05
N ARG A 540 -32.37 -10.27 -7.16
CA ARG A 540 -32.76 -11.08 -6.00
C ARG A 540 -31.83 -12.28 -5.86
N LEU A 541 -31.12 -12.37 -4.74
CA LEU A 541 -30.21 -13.47 -4.41
C LEU A 541 -30.83 -14.38 -3.34
N LEU A 542 -30.99 -15.65 -3.68
CA LEU A 542 -31.53 -16.66 -2.78
C LEU A 542 -30.41 -17.30 -1.93
N LEU A 543 -30.71 -17.64 -0.68
CA LEU A 543 -29.80 -18.43 0.15
C LEU A 543 -29.54 -19.81 -0.48
N PRO A 544 -28.27 -20.27 -0.52
CA PRO A 544 -27.95 -21.60 -1.01
C PRO A 544 -28.67 -22.71 -0.24
N ASP A 545 -29.08 -23.76 -0.95
CA ASP A 545 -29.69 -24.92 -0.32
C ASP A 545 -28.65 -25.71 0.52
N PRO A 546 -28.99 -26.14 1.74
CA PRO A 546 -28.08 -26.81 2.67
C PRO A 546 -27.76 -28.28 2.29
N GLY A 547 -27.69 -28.63 1.00
CA GLY A 547 -27.56 -30.02 0.55
C GLY A 547 -27.15 -30.24 -0.91
N ARG A 548 -26.51 -29.28 -1.56
CA ARG A 548 -25.85 -29.47 -2.86
C ARG A 548 -24.36 -29.27 -2.76
#